data_AF-A0A6B3GTQ8-F1
#
_entry.id   AF-A0A6B3GTQ8-F1
#
_cell.length_a   1.000
_cell.length_b   1.000
_cell.length_c   1.000
_cell.angle_alpha   90.00
_cell.angle_beta   90.00
_cell.angle_gamma   90.00
#
_symmetry.space_group_name_H-M   'P 1'
#
loop_
_entity.id
_entity.type
_entity.pdbx_description
1 polymer ?
#
loop_
_entity_poly.entity_id
_entity_poly.type
_entity_poly.pdbx_seq_one_letter_code
_entity_poly.pdbx_strand_id
1 'polypeptide(L)' 'MTQQPTSSALVSTFAPGGTLRASINLGNPILAHRDAASGEPAGVSVDLAREFGRRLGVPVELVA' A
#
# COMPACT_ATOMS: atom_id res chain seq x y z
N MET A 1 -2.28 -19.03 11.89
CA MET A 1 -1.18 -18.10 12.22
C MET A 1 -1.75 -16.96 13.06
N THR A 2 -1.37 -16.85 14.33
CA THR A 2 -1.68 -15.67 15.16
C THR A 2 -0.77 -14.51 14.74
N GLN A 3 -1.35 -13.41 14.27
CA GLN A 3 -0.59 -12.20 13.93
C GLN A 3 -0.06 -11.56 15.22
N GLN A 4 1.24 -11.37 15.33
CA GLN A 4 1.81 -10.55 16.40
C GLN A 4 1.34 -9.09 16.24
N PRO A 5 1.06 -8.39 17.35
CA PRO A 5 0.74 -6.97 17.28
C PRO A 5 1.92 -6.22 16.64
N THR A 6 1.60 -5.37 15.66
CA THR A 6 2.57 -4.50 14.99
C THR A 6 3.11 -3.48 15.98
N SER A 7 4.44 -3.37 16.08
CA SER A 7 5.04 -2.42 17.02
C SER A 7 4.82 -0.99 16.57
N SER A 8 4.65 -0.08 17.53
CA SER A 8 4.54 1.37 17.26
C SER A 8 5.74 1.91 16.50
N ALA A 9 6.94 1.36 16.75
CA ALA A 9 8.15 1.70 16.02
C ALA A 9 8.00 1.45 14.51
N LEU A 10 7.51 0.27 14.10
CA LEU A 10 7.30 -0.06 12.68
C LEU A 10 6.27 0.87 12.04
N VAL A 11 5.16 1.15 12.72
CA VAL A 11 4.15 2.08 12.22
C VAL A 11 4.76 3.47 12.00
N SER A 12 5.54 3.98 12.96
CA SER A 12 6.20 5.28 12.83
C SER A 12 7.27 5.32 11.72
N THR A 13 7.95 4.20 11.45
CA THR A 13 8.94 4.10 10.38
C THR A 13 8.29 4.16 9.00
N PHE A 14 7.18 3.46 8.78
CA PHE A 14 6.54 3.35 7.47
C PHE A 14 5.44 4.38 7.22
N ALA A 15 4.80 4.87 8.27
CA ALA A 15 3.69 5.83 8.20
C ALA A 15 3.87 6.94 9.27
N PRO A 16 4.97 7.72 9.23
CA PRO A 16 5.23 8.76 10.23
C PRO A 16 4.15 9.86 10.30
N GLY A 17 3.40 10.07 9.22
CA GLY A 17 2.24 10.98 9.18
C GLY A 17 0.89 10.31 9.46
N GLY A 18 0.88 9.05 9.89
CA GLY A 18 -0.34 8.26 10.10
C GLY A 18 -0.90 7.58 8.85
N THR A 19 -0.29 7.80 7.68
CA THR A 19 -0.67 7.17 6.39
C THR A 19 0.55 6.55 5.73
N LEU A 20 0.41 5.32 5.23
CA LEU A 20 1.40 4.70 4.37
C LEU A 20 1.25 5.28 2.96
N ARG A 21 2.30 5.94 2.46
CA ARG A 21 2.33 6.47 1.09
C ARG A 21 3.12 5.52 0.20
N ALA A 22 2.46 4.88 -0.75
CA ALA A 22 3.07 3.89 -1.64
C ALA A 22 3.18 4.46 -3.06
N SER A 23 4.41 4.57 -3.57
CA SER A 23 4.63 4.91 -4.98
C SER A 23 4.32 3.71 -5.87
N ILE A 24 3.56 3.95 -6.94
CA ILE A 24 3.11 2.92 -7.86
C ILE A 24 3.70 3.17 -9.24
N ASN A 25 4.50 2.22 -9.74
CA ASN A 25 5.13 2.31 -11.04
C ASN A 25 4.17 1.82 -12.15
N LEU A 26 3.34 2.73 -12.68
CA LEU A 26 2.46 2.44 -13.82
C LEU A 26 3.23 2.20 -15.14
N GLY A 27 4.53 2.53 -15.20
CA GLY A 27 5.39 2.23 -16.35
C GLY A 27 5.76 0.74 -16.47
N ASN A 28 5.52 -0.06 -15.42
CA ASN A 28 5.70 -1.51 -15.46
C ASN A 28 4.34 -2.24 -15.35
N PRO A 29 3.75 -2.65 -16.48
CA PRO A 29 2.40 -3.25 -16.50
C PRO A 29 2.29 -4.61 -15.81
N ILE A 30 3.42 -5.27 -15.53
CA ILE A 30 3.44 -6.50 -14.72
C ILE A 30 3.14 -6.19 -13.25
N LEU A 31 3.50 -4.98 -12.79
CA LEU A 31 3.36 -4.57 -11.39
C LEU A 31 2.06 -3.81 -11.13
N ALA A 32 1.71 -2.89 -12.03
CA ALA A 32 0.53 -2.06 -11.89
C ALA A 32 0.00 -1.57 -13.24
N HIS A 33 -1.30 -1.30 -13.30
CA HIS A 33 -2.00 -0.70 -14.44
C HIS A 33 -3.11 0.23 -13.92
N ARG A 34 -3.74 0.99 -14.81
CA ARG A 34 -4.98 1.70 -14.49
C ARG A 34 -6.15 0.78 -14.80
N ASP A 35 -7.02 0.56 -13.82
CA ASP A 35 -8.27 -0.16 -14.04
C ASP A 35 -9.14 0.60 -15.05
N ALA A 36 -9.71 -0.12 -16.03
CA ALA A 36 -10.41 0.51 -17.15
C ALA A 36 -11.76 1.13 -16.74
N ALA A 37 -12.39 0.61 -15.69
CA ALA A 37 -13.70 1.09 -15.24
C ALA A 37 -13.59 2.29 -14.31
N SER A 38 -12.63 2.27 -13.38
CA SER A 38 -12.45 3.29 -12.34
C SER A 38 -11.35 4.32 -12.65
N GLY A 39 -10.37 4.00 -13.51
CA GLY A 39 -9.19 4.83 -13.76
C GLY A 39 -8.12 4.78 -12.67
N GLU A 40 -8.40 4.07 -11.57
CA GLU A 40 -7.53 3.96 -10.40
C GLU A 40 -6.38 2.96 -10.62
N PRO A 41 -5.23 3.13 -9.92
CA PRO A 41 -4.18 2.14 -9.93
C PRO A 41 -4.66 0.78 -9.40
N ALA A 42 -4.34 -0.28 -10.13
CA ALA A 42 -4.62 -1.67 -9.79
C ALA A 42 -3.42 -2.58 -10.13
N GLY A 43 -3.41 -3.81 -9.61
CA GLY A 43 -2.34 -4.80 -9.85
C GLY A 43 -1.57 -5.18 -8.59
N VAL A 44 -0.60 -6.08 -8.75
CA VAL A 44 0.06 -6.74 -7.61
C VAL A 44 0.74 -5.76 -6.65
N SER A 45 1.39 -4.71 -7.14
CA SER A 45 2.04 -3.72 -6.27
C SER A 45 1.02 -2.91 -5.46
N VAL A 46 -0.17 -2.67 -6.01
CA VAL A 46 -1.27 -1.99 -5.31
C VAL A 46 -1.85 -2.89 -4.22
N ASP A 47 -2.07 -4.17 -4.53
CA ASP A 47 -2.59 -5.13 -3.57
C ASP A 47 -1.62 -5.33 -2.39
N LEU A 48 -0.32 -5.43 -2.67
CA LEU A 48 0.72 -5.51 -1.65
C LEU A 48 0.77 -4.26 -0.78
N ALA A 49 0.66 -3.06 -1.36
CA ALA A 49 0.63 -1.81 -0.60
C ALA A 49 -0.59 -1.76 0.35
N ARG A 50 -1.78 -2.10 -0.16
CA ARG A 50 -3.03 -2.14 0.62
C ARG A 50 -2.95 -3.16 1.75
N GLU A 51 -2.47 -4.37 1.48
CA GLU A 51 -2.30 -5.41 2.49
C GLU A 51 -1.25 -5.01 3.54
N PHE A 52 -0.17 -4.34 3.14
CA PHE A 52 0.82 -3.84 4.08
C PHE A 52 0.25 -2.77 5.02
N GLY A 53 -0.48 -1.80 4.49
CA GLY A 53 -1.21 -0.82 5.31
C GLY A 53 -2.21 -1.47 6.27
N ARG A 54 -2.95 -2.47 5.80
CA ARG A 54 -3.88 -3.25 6.65
C ARG A 54 -3.16 -3.95 7.80
N ARG A 55 -1.97 -4.54 7.57
CA ARG A 55 -1.16 -5.18 8.61
C ARG A 55 -0.54 -4.16 9.59
N LEU A 56 -0.19 -2.98 9.11
CA LEU A 56 0.29 -1.87 9.93
C LEU A 56 -0.86 -1.19 10.71
N GLY A 57 -2.11 -1.36 10.28
CA GLY A 57 -3.28 -0.70 10.89
C GLY A 57 -3.41 0.77 10.49
N VAL A 58 -2.91 1.16 9.31
CA VAL A 58 -2.92 2.54 8.81
C VAL A 58 -3.55 2.64 7.41
N PRO A 59 -4.16 3.78 7.05
CA PRO A 59 -4.60 4.03 5.68
C PRO A 59 -3.44 4.01 4.68
N VAL A 60 -3.76 3.78 3.41
CA VAL A 60 -2.81 3.77 2.30
C VAL A 60 -3.19 4.84 1.28
N GLU A 61 -2.23 5.69 0.92
CA GLU A 61 -2.30 6.62 -0.20
C GLU A 61 -1.43 6.07 -1.33
N LEU A 62 -2.02 5.92 -2.53
CA LEU A 62 -1.29 5.52 -3.72
C LEU A 62 -0.82 6.79 -4.45
N VAL A 63 0.48 6.85 -4.76
CA VAL A 63 1.10 7.95 -5.52
C VAL A 63 1.55 7.37 -6.86
N ALA A 64 0.83 7.71 -7.92
CA ALA A 64 0.99 7.10 -9.25
C ALA A 64 1.26 8.14 -10.34
#